data_AF-A0A9Q0IRW0-F1
#
_entry.id   AF-A0A9Q0IRW0-F1
#
_cell.length_a   1.000
_cell.length_b   1.000
_cell.length_c   1.000
_cell.angle_alpha   90.00
_cell.angle_beta   90.00
_cell.angle_gamma   90.00
#
_symmetry.space_group_name_H-M   'P 1'
#
loop_
_entity.id
_entity.type
_entity.pdbx_description
1 polymer ?
#
loop_
_entity_poly.entity_id
_entity_poly.type
_entity_poly.pdbx_seq_one_letter_code
_entity_poly.pdbx_strand_id
1 'polypeptide(L)'
;MSLVGGEDEDGDDDKVWNRVGGTMYNTGRHVSLRLDKEHLVNISGGPMTYSHRLEEIRLHFGSEDGQGSEHLLNGQAFSGEVFYRIAVLLLGNMRMRVRSLNSGVLRLHGHR
;
A
#
# COMPACT_ATOMS: atom_id res chain seq x y z
N MET A 1 4.81 -4.28 17.22
CA MET A 1 5.57 -5.11 16.26
C MET A 1 6.17 -4.15 15.25
N SER A 2 7.45 -3.79 15.41
CA SER A 2 8.17 -3.00 14.40
C SER A 2 8.69 -3.97 13.36
N LEU A 3 8.29 -3.82 12.10
CA LEU A 3 9.03 -4.47 11.03
C LEU A 3 10.35 -3.73 10.89
N VAL A 4 11.41 -4.33 11.40
CA VAL A 4 12.79 -4.00 11.03
C VAL A 4 13.02 -4.78 9.74
N GLY A 5 13.22 -4.06 8.63
CA GLY A 5 13.59 -4.67 7.36
C GLY A 5 14.93 -5.36 7.51
N GLY A 6 14.98 -6.64 7.14
CA GLY A 6 16.19 -7.46 7.18
C GLY A 6 17.28 -6.87 6.30
N GLU A 7 18.51 -7.11 6.70
CA GLU A 7 19.71 -6.83 5.93
C GLU A 7 19.74 -7.82 4.76
N ASP A 8 19.66 -7.28 3.54
CA ASP A 8 19.80 -8.07 2.31
C ASP A 8 21.29 -8.39 2.11
N GLU A 9 21.70 -9.62 2.44
CA GLU A 9 22.91 -10.23 1.88
C GLU A 9 22.57 -10.72 0.46
N ASP A 10 22.99 -9.96 -0.56
CA ASP A 10 23.63 -10.46 -1.79
C ASP A 10 23.66 -9.39 -2.91
N GLY A 11 24.87 -8.84 -3.11
CA GLY A 11 25.45 -8.20 -4.31
C GLY A 11 24.56 -7.55 -5.38
N ASP A 12 24.37 -6.23 -5.25
CA ASP A 12 24.23 -5.28 -6.37
C ASP A 12 24.55 -3.86 -5.83
N ASP A 13 25.85 -3.54 -5.71
CA ASP A 13 26.39 -2.38 -4.96
C ASP A 13 26.03 -0.99 -5.53
N ASP A 14 25.21 -0.90 -6.59
CA ASP A 14 24.81 0.36 -7.23
C ASP A 14 23.31 0.70 -7.09
N LYS A 15 22.47 -0.17 -6.51
CA LYS A 15 21.05 0.14 -6.28
C LYS A 15 20.81 0.88 -4.96
N VAL A 16 20.71 2.21 -5.04
CA VAL A 16 20.18 3.02 -3.95
C VAL A 16 18.65 2.93 -3.92
N TRP A 17 18.12 2.14 -2.99
CA TRP A 17 16.69 2.13 -2.69
C TRP A 17 16.30 3.30 -1.77
N ASN A 18 15.35 4.12 -2.21
CA ASN A 18 14.71 5.10 -1.34
C ASN A 18 13.78 4.38 -0.37
N ARG A 19 14.26 4.15 0.86
CA ARG A 19 13.48 3.53 1.93
C ARG A 19 12.38 4.49 2.40
N VAL A 20 11.19 3.93 2.64
CA VAL A 20 10.03 4.66 3.15
C VAL A 20 9.67 4.10 4.51
N GLY A 21 9.64 4.96 5.54
CA GLY A 21 9.25 4.62 6.91
C GLY A 21 7.77 4.84 7.19
N GLY A 22 7.27 4.11 8.19
CA GLY A 22 5.92 4.25 8.69
C GLY A 22 5.65 3.38 9.92
N THR A 23 4.49 3.57 10.54
CA THR A 23 4.02 2.76 11.68
C THR A 23 2.99 1.74 11.23
N MET A 24 3.18 0.48 11.64
CA MET A 24 2.24 -0.61 11.34
C MET A 24 1.30 -0.89 12.51
N TYR A 25 0.02 -1.10 12.20
CA TYR A 25 -1.06 -1.38 13.14
C TYR A 25 -1.77 -2.67 12.75
N ASN A 26 -1.83 -3.63 13.66
CA ASN A 26 -2.76 -4.75 13.56
C ASN A 26 -4.07 -4.34 14.25
N THR A 27 -5.17 -4.28 13.49
CA THR A 27 -6.48 -3.83 13.98
C THR A 27 -7.40 -4.99 14.39
N GLY A 28 -6.93 -6.23 14.28
CA GLY A 28 -7.74 -7.44 14.42
C GLY A 28 -8.64 -7.75 13.21
N ARG A 29 -8.74 -6.84 12.23
CA ARG A 29 -9.46 -7.05 10.96
C ARG A 29 -8.56 -6.93 9.75
N HIS A 30 -7.55 -6.07 9.84
CA HIS A 30 -6.55 -5.84 8.81
C HIS A 30 -5.25 -5.31 9.41
N VAL A 31 -4.21 -5.37 8.60
CA VAL A 31 -2.93 -4.70 8.90
C VAL A 31 -2.89 -3.38 8.16
N SER A 32 -2.50 -2.31 8.84
CA SER A 32 -2.37 -0.97 8.27
C SER A 32 -0.98 -0.42 8.47
N LEU A 33 -0.35 0.04 7.39
CA LEU A 33 0.89 0.81 7.41
C LEU A 33 0.56 2.28 7.15
N ARG A 34 0.85 3.15 8.12
CA ARG A 34 0.73 4.61 7.98
C ARG A 34 2.11 5.21 7.77
N LEU A 35 2.30 5.90 6.65
CA LEU A 35 3.59 6.49 6.31
C LEU A 35 3.90 7.67 7.23
N ASP A 36 5.19 7.83 7.56
CA ASP A 36 5.63 9.01 8.31
C ASP A 36 5.46 10.28 7.48
N LYS A 37 5.23 11.40 8.17
CA LYS A 37 4.91 12.67 7.50
C LYS A 37 6.09 13.18 6.66
N GLU A 38 7.32 12.85 7.05
CA GLU A 38 8.54 13.21 6.30
C GLU A 38 8.64 12.46 4.96
N HIS A 39 8.04 11.28 4.82
CA HIS A 39 8.22 10.42 3.64
C HIS A 39 7.26 10.75 2.49
N LEU A 40 7.62 11.80 1.74
CA LEU A 40 7.26 12.28 0.37
C LEU A 40 6.69 11.38 -0.76
N VAL A 41 6.08 10.22 -0.56
CA VAL A 41 5.48 9.40 -1.65
C VAL A 41 4.23 10.04 -2.31
N ASN A 42 4.32 10.30 -3.62
CA ASN A 42 3.24 10.76 -4.48
C ASN A 42 2.84 9.70 -5.50
N ILE A 43 1.56 9.67 -5.85
CA ILE A 43 0.95 8.80 -6.86
C ILE A 43 0.27 9.70 -7.89
N SER A 44 0.58 9.50 -9.17
CA SER A 44 0.06 10.30 -10.28
C SER A 44 -0.06 9.45 -11.54
N GLY A 45 -0.82 9.94 -12.53
CA GLY A 45 -1.03 9.26 -13.81
C GLY A 45 -2.21 8.30 -13.79
N GLY A 46 -2.28 7.41 -14.79
CA GLY A 46 -3.45 6.53 -14.98
C GLY A 46 -4.74 7.34 -15.17
N PRO A 47 -5.88 6.90 -14.58
CA PRO A 47 -7.14 7.64 -14.67
C PRO A 47 -7.21 8.88 -13.76
N MET A 48 -6.09 9.28 -13.11
CA MET A 48 -6.08 10.34 -12.09
C MET A 48 -5.70 11.70 -12.71
N THR A 49 -6.53 12.71 -12.48
CA THR A 49 -6.31 14.08 -13.01
C THR A 49 -5.25 14.87 -12.24
N TYR A 50 -5.05 14.58 -10.96
CA TYR A 50 -4.12 15.29 -10.08
C TYR A 50 -3.09 14.33 -9.46
N SER A 51 -2.03 14.89 -8.88
CA SER A 51 -1.14 14.12 -8.01
C SER A 51 -1.78 13.92 -6.64
N HIS A 52 -1.57 12.75 -6.06
CA HIS A 52 -2.05 12.41 -4.74
C HIS A 52 -0.90 11.99 -3.84
N ARG A 53 -1.03 12.29 -2.55
CA ARG A 53 -0.14 11.81 -1.51
C ARG A 53 -0.62 10.46 -1.01
N LEU A 54 0.27 9.47 -0.92
CA LEU A 54 -0.03 8.23 -0.20
C LEU A 54 -0.01 8.47 1.31
N GLU A 55 -1.11 8.15 2.01
CA GLU A 55 -1.24 8.32 3.47
C GLU A 55 -1.15 6.98 4.22
N GLU A 56 -1.80 5.94 3.69
CA GLU A 56 -1.95 4.65 4.39
C GLU A 56 -2.08 3.52 3.36
N ILE A 57 -1.41 2.40 3.63
CA ILE A 57 -1.62 1.12 2.96
C ILE A 57 -2.36 0.21 3.95
N ARG A 58 -3.43 -0.46 3.51
CA ARG A 58 -4.16 -1.45 4.28
C ARG A 58 -4.14 -2.79 3.56
N LEU A 59 -3.85 -3.85 4.29
CA LEU A 59 -3.78 -5.22 3.80
C LEU A 59 -4.92 -6.02 4.42
N HIS A 60 -5.82 -6.48 3.55
CA HIS A 60 -6.77 -7.55 3.85
C HIS A 60 -6.23 -8.85 3.25
N PHE A 61 -6.32 -9.94 4.00
CA PHE A 61 -5.90 -11.27 3.53
C PHE A 61 -6.76 -12.33 4.20
N GLY A 62 -6.99 -13.43 3.49
CA GLY A 62 -7.66 -14.60 4.03
C GLY A 62 -6.65 -15.60 4.59
N SER A 63 -7.17 -16.65 5.20
CA SER A 63 -6.36 -17.75 5.75
C SER A 63 -5.88 -18.73 4.68
N GLU A 64 -6.44 -18.68 3.48
CA GLU A 64 -6.18 -19.63 2.39
C GLU A 64 -6.07 -18.90 1.05
N ASP A 65 -5.39 -19.56 0.10
CA ASP A 65 -5.35 -19.05 -1.27
C ASP A 65 -6.73 -19.03 -1.91
N GLY A 66 -7.03 -17.94 -2.60
CA GLY A 66 -8.35 -17.73 -3.20
C GLY A 66 -9.41 -17.24 -2.22
N GLN A 67 -9.05 -16.93 -0.97
CA GLN A 67 -9.90 -16.19 -0.04
C GLN A 67 -9.13 -14.99 0.52
N GLY A 68 -9.75 -13.81 0.55
CA GLY A 68 -9.15 -12.64 1.19
C GLY A 68 -9.35 -11.32 0.45
N SER A 69 -9.40 -11.33 -0.87
CA SER A 69 -9.76 -10.14 -1.63
C SER A 69 -11.25 -9.83 -1.51
N GLU A 70 -11.60 -8.55 -1.43
CA GLU A 70 -13.00 -8.09 -1.51
C GLU A 70 -13.41 -7.95 -2.98
N HIS A 71 -12.51 -7.46 -3.83
CA HIS A 71 -12.70 -7.48 -5.28
C HIS A 71 -12.43 -8.86 -5.88
N LEU A 72 -13.21 -9.19 -6.90
CA LEU A 72 -13.09 -10.41 -7.70
C LEU A 72 -12.61 -10.07 -9.10
N LEU A 73 -11.76 -10.91 -9.69
CA LEU A 73 -11.44 -10.85 -11.11
C LEU A 73 -12.05 -12.07 -11.81
N ASN A 74 -12.91 -11.85 -12.79
CA ASN A 74 -13.63 -12.93 -13.50
C ASN A 74 -14.36 -13.89 -12.54
N GLY A 75 -14.92 -13.36 -11.45
CA GLY A 75 -15.62 -14.13 -10.41
C GLY A 75 -14.70 -14.86 -9.42
N GLN A 76 -13.38 -14.77 -9.57
CA GLN A 76 -12.41 -15.43 -8.71
C GLN A 76 -11.89 -14.47 -7.63
N ALA A 77 -11.91 -14.95 -6.38
CA ALA A 77 -11.25 -14.29 -5.25
C ALA A 77 -9.76 -14.63 -5.19
N PHE A 78 -8.99 -13.75 -4.57
CA PHE A 78 -7.53 -13.83 -4.40
C PHE A 78 -7.18 -13.87 -2.91
N SER A 79 -5.95 -14.27 -2.60
CA SER A 79 -5.47 -14.46 -1.21
C SER A 79 -5.49 -13.17 -0.38
N GLY A 80 -5.48 -12.00 -1.02
CA GLY A 80 -5.63 -10.73 -0.33
C GLY A 80 -5.87 -9.54 -1.24
N GLU A 81 -6.04 -8.39 -0.63
CA GLU A 81 -6.25 -7.11 -1.28
C GLU A 81 -5.52 -5.98 -0.55
N VAL A 82 -4.90 -5.10 -1.33
CA VAL A 82 -4.20 -3.93 -0.85
C VAL A 82 -5.04 -2.69 -1.15
N PHE A 83 -5.40 -1.95 -0.11
CA PHE A 83 -6.09 -0.67 -0.21
C PHE A 83 -5.12 0.48 0.05
N TYR A 84 -5.17 1.49 -0.81
CA TYR A 84 -4.41 2.71 -0.71
C TYR A 84 -5.34 3.85 -0.30
N ARG A 85 -5.03 4.51 0.82
CA ARG A 85 -5.63 5.79 1.17
C ARG A 85 -4.74 6.90 0.62
N ILE A 86 -5.32 7.73 -0.23
CA ILE A 86 -4.61 8.84 -0.87
C ILE A 86 -5.34 10.17 -0.67
N ALA A 87 -4.58 11.27 -0.63
CA ALA A 87 -5.11 12.62 -0.54
C ALA A 87 -4.67 13.46 -1.76
N VAL A 88 -5.61 14.17 -2.39
CA VAL A 88 -5.31 15.06 -3.53
C VAL A 88 -4.35 16.18 -3.12
N LEU A 89 -3.35 16.46 -3.95
CA LEU A 89 -2.50 17.63 -3.87
C LEU A 89 -2.97 18.67 -4.90
N LEU A 90 -3.66 19.72 -4.46
CA LEU A 90 -3.97 20.87 -5.29
C LEU A 90 -2.82 21.88 -5.21
N LEU A 91 -2.44 22.44 -6.36
CA LEU A 91 -1.51 23.57 -6.41
C LEU A 91 -2.23 24.82 -5.90
N GLY A 92 -1.69 25.43 -4.83
CA GLY A 92 -2.27 26.61 -4.18
C GLY A 92 -2.84 26.28 -2.80
N ASN A 93 -2.81 27.26 -1.88
CA ASN A 93 -3.10 27.12 -0.44
C ASN A 93 -4.53 26.66 -0.06
N MET A 94 -5.31 26.09 -0.97
CA MET A 94 -6.58 25.42 -0.69
C MET A 94 -6.37 23.92 -0.48
N ARG A 95 -6.35 23.50 0.79
CA ARG A 95 -6.38 22.08 1.16
C ARG A 95 -7.79 21.52 1.01
N MET A 96 -8.20 21.15 -0.21
CA MET A 96 -9.36 20.27 -0.37
C MET A 96 -8.92 18.83 -0.11
N ARG A 97 -9.31 18.26 1.03
CA ARG A 97 -9.00 16.87 1.38
C ARG A 97 -10.05 15.94 0.79
N VAL A 98 -9.96 15.66 -0.51
CA VAL A 98 -10.69 14.52 -1.11
C VAL A 98 -9.89 13.26 -0.83
N ARG A 99 -10.50 12.32 -0.10
CA ARG A 99 -9.91 11.01 0.18
C ARG A 99 -10.47 10.01 -0.81
N SER A 100 -9.59 9.37 -1.56
CA SER A 100 -9.93 8.25 -2.44
C SER A 100 -9.36 6.97 -1.83
N LEU A 101 -10.16 5.90 -1.82
CA LEU A 101 -9.67 4.55 -1.61
C LEU A 101 -9.55 3.92 -3.00
N ASN A 102 -8.33 3.57 -3.39
CA ASN A 102 -8.08 2.70 -4.53
C ASN A 102 -7.56 1.37 -4.00
N SER A 103 -7.74 0.28 -4.72
CA SER A 103 -7.25 -1.02 -4.28
C SER A 103 -6.86 -1.94 -5.43
N GLY A 104 -6.10 -2.97 -5.10
CA GLY A 104 -5.65 -4.00 -6.03
C GLY A 104 -5.56 -5.35 -5.35
N VAL A 105 -5.91 -6.41 -6.08
CA VAL A 105 -5.90 -7.79 -5.57
C VAL A 105 -4.50 -8.39 -5.62
N LEU A 106 -4.17 -9.21 -4.63
CA LEU A 106 -2.85 -9.84 -4.47
C LEU A 106 -2.99 -11.35 -4.51
N ARG A 107 -2.19 -11.99 -5.37
CA ARG A 107 -1.98 -13.44 -5.33
C ARG A 107 -0.71 -13.72 -4.53
N LEU A 108 -0.86 -14.33 -3.36
CA LEU A 108 0.27 -14.83 -2.61
C LEU A 108 0.68 -16.18 -3.22
N HIS A 109 1.96 -16.37 -3.49
CA HIS A 109 2.49 -17.66 -3.91
C HIS A 109 3.28 -18.24 -2.74
N GLY A 110 2.73 -19.26 -2.09
CA GLY A 110 3.46 -20.02 -1.09
C GLY A 110 4.45 -20.98 -1.75
N HIS A 111 5.75 -20.72 -1.61
CA HIS A 111 6.75 -21.78 -1.78
C HIS A 111 6.72 -22.64 -0.50
N ARG A 112 6.36 -23.92 -0.67
CA ARG A 112 6.59 -24.96 0.35
C ARG A 112 8.06 -25.30 0.43
#